data_AF-A0A661A123-F1
#
_entry.id   AF-A0A661A123-F1
#
_cell.length_a   1.000
_cell.length_b   1.000
_cell.length_c   1.000
_cell.angle_alpha   90.00
_cell.angle_beta   90.00
_cell.angle_gamma   90.00
#
_symmetry.space_group_name_H-M   'P 1'
#
loop_
_entity.id
_entity.type
_entity.pdbx_description
1 polymer ?
#
loop_
_entity_poly.entity_id
_entity_poly.type
_entity_poly.pdbx_seq_one_letter_code
_entity_poly.pdbx_strand_id
1 'polypeptide(L)' 'MRITNQLHIDEAEIEVQTTTSRGPGGQHVNRSETRVVLRWNVLESASLNEEQRSRILDKLGSRISREGVLQVA' A
#
# COMPACT_ATOMS: atom_id res chain seq x y z
N MET A 1 0.34 -1.22 -13.48
CA MET A 1 1.75 -1.37 -13.03
C MET A 1 2.30 -2.78 -13.33
N ARG A 2 3.36 -2.88 -14.14
CA ARG A 2 3.96 -4.19 -14.52
C ARG A 2 5.06 -4.60 -13.55
N ILE A 3 4.93 -5.78 -12.94
CA ILE A 3 5.92 -6.36 -12.02
C ILE A 3 6.83 -7.34 -12.77
N THR A 4 6.23 -8.23 -13.55
CA THR A 4 6.94 -9.19 -14.42
C THR A 4 6.23 -9.25 -15.78
N ASN A 5 6.72 -10.08 -16.71
CA ASN A 5 5.99 -10.33 -17.97
C ASN A 5 4.66 -11.06 -17.78
N GLN A 6 4.44 -11.70 -16.63
CA GLN A 6 3.24 -12.48 -16.33
C GLN A 6 2.39 -11.88 -15.21
N LEU A 7 2.85 -10.80 -14.57
CA LEU A 7 2.16 -10.13 -13.48
C LEU A 7 2.07 -8.62 -13.75
N HIS A 8 0.85 -8.17 -13.94
CA HIS A 8 0.49 -6.76 -14.09
C HIS A 8 -0.59 -6.46 -13.05
N ILE A 9 -0.32 -5.51 -12.16
CA ILE A 9 -1.25 -5.04 -11.13
C ILE A 9 -1.93 -3.78 -11.64
N ASP A 10 -3.27 -3.76 -11.68
CA ASP A 10 -4.00 -2.55 -12.07
C ASP A 10 -3.77 -1.42 -11.05
N GLU A 11 -3.65 -0.18 -11.51
CA GLU A 11 -3.49 0.98 -10.62
C GLU A 11 -4.75 1.18 -9.75
N ALA A 12 -5.92 0.76 -10.23
CA ALA A 12 -7.16 0.79 -9.47
C ALA A 12 -7.15 -0.11 -8.22
N GLU A 13 -6.23 -1.09 -8.14
CA GLU A 13 -6.07 -1.92 -6.95
C GLU A 13 -5.24 -1.25 -5.85
N ILE A 14 -4.51 -0.17 -6.17
CA ILE A 14 -3.61 0.51 -5.25
C ILE A 14 -4.23 1.82 -4.78
N GLU A 15 -4.55 1.89 -3.50
CA GLU A 15 -5.04 3.12 -2.89
C GLU A 15 -3.85 3.94 -2.36
N VAL A 16 -3.77 5.21 -2.77
CA VAL A 16 -2.74 6.15 -2.32
C VAL A 16 -3.36 7.15 -1.36
N GLN A 17 -2.89 7.16 -0.12
CA GLN A 17 -3.29 8.12 0.90
C GLN A 17 -2.15 9.09 1.20
N THR A 18 -2.42 10.39 1.06
CA THR A 18 -1.46 11.43 1.45
C THR A 18 -1.95 12.09 2.73
N THR A 19 -1.10 12.16 3.74
CA THR A 19 -1.40 12.86 4.99
C THR A 19 -0.50 14.08 5.12
N THR A 20 -1.14 15.22 5.40
CA THR A 20 -0.44 16.44 5.82
C THR A 20 -0.51 16.48 7.34
N SER A 21 0.64 16.68 7.98
CA SER A 21 0.72 16.88 9.44
C SER A 21 0.00 18.18 9.82
N ARG A 22 -1.31 18.12 10.11
CA ARG A 22 -2.04 19.24 10.71
C ARG A 22 -1.96 19.16 12.23
N GLY A 23 -0.96 19.83 12.79
CA GLY A 23 -0.99 20.26 14.20
C GLY A 23 -1.60 21.66 14.30
N PRO A 24 -2.62 21.90 15.15
CA PRO A 24 -3.08 23.26 15.43
C PRO A 24 -2.15 23.90 16.48
N GLY A 25 -1.35 24.89 16.07
CA GLY A 25 -0.71 25.81 17.02
C GLY A 25 0.72 26.24 16.67
N GLY A 26 0.89 27.55 16.46
CA GLY A 26 2.10 28.26 16.88
C GLY A 26 3.31 28.21 15.94
N GLN A 27 3.44 29.28 15.15
CA GLN A 27 4.67 29.98 14.76
C GLN A 27 5.94 29.14 14.42
N HIS A 28 6.36 29.30 13.15
CA HIS A 28 7.65 28.91 12.55
C HIS A 28 7.87 27.39 12.35
N VAL A 29 7.66 26.92 11.11
CA VAL A 29 8.56 26.03 10.34
C VAL A 29 7.82 25.54 9.08
N ASN A 30 8.28 26.01 7.92
CA ASN A 30 7.92 25.39 6.64
C ASN A 30 8.66 24.05 6.54
N ARG A 31 7.98 22.93 6.77
CA ARG A 31 8.44 21.62 6.29
C ARG A 31 7.24 20.81 5.84
N SER A 32 7.02 20.78 4.53
CA SER A 32 6.07 19.91 3.86
C SER A 32 6.58 18.47 3.88
N GLU A 33 6.54 17.80 5.02
CA GLU A 33 6.75 16.36 5.10
C GLU A 33 5.40 15.67 4.80
N THR A 34 5.02 15.65 3.53
CA THR A 34 3.86 14.88 3.06
C THR A 34 4.17 13.41 3.22
N ARG A 35 3.46 12.72 4.12
CA ARG A 35 3.59 11.26 4.25
C ARG A 35 2.64 10.59 3.27
N VAL A 36 3.18 9.73 2.41
CA VAL A 36 2.42 8.95 1.43
C VAL A 36 2.31 7.51 1.93
N VAL A 37 1.10 6.98 2.01
CA VAL A 37 0.81 5.59 2.37
C VAL A 37 0.14 4.91 1.19
N LEU A 38 0.67 3.77 0.78
CA LEU A 38 0.09 2.89 -0.23
C LEU A 38 -0.63 1.74 0.48
N ARG A 39 -1.83 1.43 0.02
CA ARG A 39 -2.63 0.30 0.47
C ARG A 39 -2.97 -0.60 -0.71
N TRP A 40 -2.82 -1.90 -0.54
CA TRP A 40 -3.16 -2.88 -1.56
C TRP A 40 -3.81 -4.10 -0.92
N ASN A 41 -5.01 -4.47 -1.37
CA ASN A 41 -5.68 -5.68 -0.88
C ASN A 41 -5.17 -6.90 -1.64
N VAL A 42 -4.26 -7.65 -1.02
CA VAL A 42 -3.63 -8.83 -1.61
C VAL A 42 -4.61 -9.99 -1.75
N LEU A 43 -5.59 -10.09 -0.84
CA LEU A 43 -6.59 -11.16 -0.87
C LEU A 43 -7.56 -10.99 -2.04
N GLU A 44 -8.04 -9.77 -2.25
CA GLU A 44 -9.03 -9.41 -3.28
C GLU A 44 -8.40 -9.05 -4.64
N SER A 45 -7.06 -9.03 -4.74
CA SER A 45 -6.37 -8.70 -5.99
C SER A 45 -6.71 -9.68 -7.11
N ALA A 46 -7.33 -9.17 -8.18
CA ALA A 46 -7.64 -9.91 -9.41
C ALA A 46 -6.38 -10.15 -10.26
N SER A 47 -5.35 -9.34 -10.05
CA SER A 47 -4.06 -9.45 -10.72
C SER A 47 -3.20 -10.62 -10.23
N LEU A 48 -3.52 -11.20 -9.07
CA LEU A 48 -2.78 -12.30 -8.46
C LEU A 48 -3.44 -13.66 -8.69
N ASN A 49 -2.63 -14.64 -9.10
CA ASN A 49 -3.01 -16.05 -8.99
C ASN A 49 -2.82 -16.57 -7.54
N GLU A 50 -3.38 -17.75 -7.25
CA GLU A 50 -3.36 -18.34 -5.90
C GLU A 50 -1.93 -18.56 -5.37
N GLU A 51 -1.01 -19.01 -6.22
CA GLU A 51 0.38 -19.27 -5.84
C GLU A 51 1.11 -17.97 -5.48
N GLN A 52 0.93 -16.91 -6.29
CA GLN A 52 1.48 -15.58 -6.03
C GLN A 52 0.90 -14.98 -4.76
N ARG A 53 -0.43 -15.07 -4.57
CA ARG A 53 -1.11 -14.61 -3.35
C ARG A 53 -0.56 -15.32 -2.12
N SER A 54 -0.48 -16.64 -2.16
CA SER A 54 0.06 -17.45 -1.05
C SER A 54 1.50 -17.07 -0.71
N ARG A 55 2.37 -16.90 -1.73
CA ARG A 55 3.76 -16.46 -1.52
C ARG A 55 3.85 -15.08 -0.89
N ILE A 56 2.98 -14.14 -1.28
CA ILE A 56 2.96 -12.80 -0.69
C ILE A 56 2.52 -12.87 0.77
N LEU A 57 1.47 -13.63 1.08
CA LEU A 57 0.98 -13.81 2.45
C LEU A 57 2.03 -14.47 3.36
N ASP A 58 2.75 -15.47 2.86
CA ASP A 58 3.83 -16.14 3.60
C ASP A 58 5.00 -15.18 3.89
N LYS A 59 5.44 -14.40 2.90
CA LYS A 59 6.61 -13.53 3.02
C LYS A 59 6.34 -12.21 3.72
N LEU A 60 5.15 -11.64 3.51
CA LEU A 60 4.79 -10.29 3.95
C LEU A 60 3.64 -10.28 4.95
N GLY A 61 3.18 -11.43 5.44
CA GLY A 61 2.05 -11.53 6.37
C GLY A 61 2.15 -10.64 7.61
N SER A 62 3.37 -10.36 8.10
CA SER A 62 3.59 -9.43 9.22
C SER A 62 3.27 -7.96 8.92
N ARG A 63 3.17 -7.59 7.63
CA ARG A 63 2.81 -6.25 7.14
C ARG A 63 1.41 -6.18 6.55
N ILE A 64 0.69 -7.31 6.54
CA ILE A 64 -0.65 -7.43 5.97
C ILE A 64 -1.67 -7.44 7.10
N SER A 65 -2.72 -6.61 6.99
CA SER A 65 -3.80 -6.59 7.97
C SER A 65 -4.60 -7.90 7.94
N ARG A 66 -5.44 -8.11 8.95
CA ARG A 66 -6.36 -9.26 8.98
C ARG A 66 -7.36 -9.25 7.82
N GLU A 67 -7.65 -8.09 7.23
CA GLU A 67 -8.48 -7.98 6.03
C GLU A 67 -7.70 -8.21 4.72
N GLY A 68 -6.42 -8.56 4.80
CA GLY A 68 -5.59 -8.82 3.61
C GLY A 68 -4.94 -7.59 3.00
N VAL A 69 -4.98 -6.44 3.67
CA VAL A 69 -4.44 -5.19 3.15
C VAL A 69 -2.98 -5.03 3.53
N LEU A 70 -2.10 -5.00 2.53
CA LEU A 70 -0.70 -4.60 2.66
C LEU A 70 -0.62 -3.07 2.72
N GLN A 71 0.11 -2.53 3.71
CA GLN A 71 0.38 -1.10 3.82
C GLN A 71 1.88 -0.79 3.73
N VAL A 72 2.23 0.24 2.96
CA VAL A 72 3.60 0.74 2.81
C VAL A 72 3.60 2.25 2.98
N ALA A 73 4.45 2.80 3.84
CA ALA A 73 4.49 4.22 4.21
C ALA A 73 5.93 4.74 4.30
#